data_AF-A0A9Q1IDE6-F1
#
_entry.id   AF-A0A9Q1IDE6-F1
#
_cell.length_a   1.000
_cell.length_b   1.000
_cell.length_c   1.000
_cell.angle_alpha   90.00
_cell.angle_beta   90.00
_cell.angle_gamma   90.00
#
_symmetry.space_group_name_H-M   'P 1'
#
loop_
_entity.id
_entity.type
_entity.pdbx_description
1 polymer ?
#
loop_
_entity_poly.entity_id
_entity_poly.type
_entity_poly.pdbx_seq_one_letter_code
_entity_poly.pdbx_strand_id
1 'polypeptide(L)'
;MNRLLSPVVTQISAAQSNKERLKNMALAVAERYRTHGIAGEKSVDSTFYLLLDLTTFFDEYHAGHIDRAYDVMERLKLVPLSQDSVEERVAAFRNFSDEVRHNLSEVLLATMNILFTQYKRLKGASAGTPGRPQRSMEDQDLQLRSQARALITFAGMIPFRMAGDTNARLVQMEVLMN
;
A
#
# COMPACT_ATOMS: atom_id res chain seq x y z
N MET A 1 -0.62 -21.43 -3.79
CA MET A 1 -0.59 -20.21 -4.62
C MET A 1 0.11 -19.05 -3.90
N ASN A 2 -0.21 -18.79 -2.62
CA ASN A 2 0.32 -17.66 -1.84
C ASN A 2 1.86 -17.54 -1.89
N ARG A 3 2.58 -18.65 -1.66
CA ARG A 3 4.06 -18.69 -1.76
C ARG A 3 4.63 -18.36 -3.15
N LEU A 4 3.86 -18.57 -4.21
CA LEU A 4 4.28 -18.23 -5.58
C LEU A 4 3.98 -16.77 -5.91
N LEU A 5 2.87 -16.22 -5.41
CA LEU A 5 2.51 -14.82 -5.61
C LEU A 5 3.36 -13.88 -4.77
N SER A 6 3.58 -14.21 -3.50
CA SER A 6 4.26 -13.35 -2.53
C SER A 6 5.54 -12.69 -3.06
N PRO A 7 6.47 -13.40 -3.74
CA PRO A 7 7.73 -12.81 -4.19
C PRO A 7 7.59 -11.90 -5.42
N VAL A 8 6.46 -11.95 -6.13
CA VAL A 8 6.24 -11.21 -7.39
C VAL A 8 5.26 -10.05 -7.25
N VAL A 9 4.54 -9.93 -6.12
CA VAL A 9 3.52 -8.88 -5.88
C VAL A 9 4.09 -7.48 -6.13
N THR A 10 5.26 -7.19 -5.56
CA THR A 10 5.92 -5.88 -5.57
C THR A 10 6.69 -5.60 -6.87
N GLN A 11 6.83 -6.57 -7.77
CA GLN A 11 7.62 -6.40 -8.99
C GLN A 11 6.85 -5.56 -10.02
N ILE A 12 7.57 -4.86 -10.89
CA ILE A 12 6.95 -4.18 -12.03
C ILE A 12 6.47 -5.24 -13.03
N SER A 13 5.20 -5.16 -13.44
CA SER A 13 4.67 -6.07 -14.45
C SER A 13 5.13 -5.64 -15.84
N ALA A 14 5.72 -6.56 -16.59
CA ALA A 14 6.01 -6.40 -18.01
C ALA A 14 5.25 -7.47 -18.82
N ALA A 15 5.01 -7.20 -20.10
CA ALA A 15 4.37 -8.16 -20.98
C ALA A 15 5.15 -9.49 -20.98
N GLN A 16 4.44 -10.60 -20.82
CA GLN A 16 4.98 -11.96 -20.72
C GLN A 16 5.88 -12.21 -19.50
N SER A 17 5.90 -11.30 -18.52
CA SER A 17 6.67 -11.47 -17.29
C SER A 17 6.14 -12.63 -16.45
N ASN A 18 7.00 -13.15 -15.58
CA ASN A 18 6.60 -14.16 -14.60
C ASN A 18 5.48 -13.65 -13.69
N LYS A 19 5.51 -12.36 -13.30
CA LYS A 19 4.45 -11.72 -12.52
C LYS A 19 3.10 -11.80 -13.24
N GLU A 20 3.05 -11.40 -14.52
CA GLU A 20 1.81 -11.42 -15.30
C GLU A 20 1.22 -12.83 -15.42
N ARG A 21 2.08 -13.82 -15.70
CA ARG A 21 1.66 -15.24 -15.78
C ARG A 21 1.08 -15.74 -14.46
N LEU A 22 1.75 -15.44 -13.34
CA LEU A 22 1.29 -15.84 -12.01
C LEU A 22 0.01 -15.11 -11.59
N LYS A 23 -0.12 -13.82 -11.93
CA LYS A 23 -1.34 -13.04 -11.74
C LYS A 23 -2.52 -13.65 -12.50
N ASN A 24 -2.36 -13.94 -13.79
CA ASN A 24 -3.42 -14.54 -14.61
C ASN A 24 -3.85 -15.90 -14.07
N MET A 25 -2.90 -16.72 -13.64
CA MET A 25 -3.19 -18.00 -12.98
C MET A 25 -3.94 -17.81 -11.67
N ALA A 26 -3.56 -16.83 -10.85
CA ALA A 26 -4.24 -16.52 -9.59
C ALA A 26 -5.67 -16.06 -9.83
N LEU A 27 -5.90 -15.19 -10.81
CA LEU A 27 -7.24 -14.74 -11.19
C LEU A 27 -8.13 -15.91 -11.64
N ALA A 28 -7.59 -16.85 -12.43
CA ALA A 28 -8.31 -18.05 -12.82
C ALA A 28 -8.67 -18.96 -11.63
N VAL A 29 -7.77 -19.06 -10.63
CA VAL A 29 -8.05 -19.78 -9.38
C VAL A 29 -9.12 -19.07 -8.55
N ALA A 30 -9.04 -17.74 -8.41
CA ALA A 30 -10.00 -16.93 -7.68
C ALA A 30 -11.42 -17.01 -8.28
N GLU A 31 -11.53 -17.01 -9.61
CA GLU A 31 -12.80 -17.20 -10.32
C GLU A 31 -13.42 -18.56 -10.01
N ARG A 32 -12.60 -19.62 -10.05
CA ARG A 32 -13.06 -20.99 -9.72
C ARG A 32 -13.55 -21.08 -8.27
N TYR A 33 -12.84 -20.45 -7.34
CA TYR A 33 -13.18 -20.42 -5.93
C TYR A 33 -14.50 -19.70 -5.67
N ARG A 34 -14.76 -18.60 -6.38
CA ARG A 34 -16.02 -17.86 -6.29
C ARG A 34 -17.21 -18.67 -6.81
N THR A 35 -17.00 -19.43 -7.88
CA THR A 35 -18.07 -20.15 -8.60
C THR A 35 -18.43 -21.50 -7.96
N HIS A 36 -17.45 -22.22 -7.41
CA HIS A 36 -17.64 -23.58 -6.90
C HIS A 36 -17.53 -23.70 -5.38
N GLY A 37 -17.25 -22.60 -4.68
CA GLY A 37 -16.91 -22.61 -3.26
C GLY A 37 -15.49 -23.13 -3.01
N ILE A 38 -14.99 -22.92 -1.79
CA ILE A 38 -13.64 -23.29 -1.39
C ILE A 38 -13.71 -24.41 -0.35
N ALA A 39 -13.00 -25.51 -0.60
CA ALA A 39 -12.79 -26.60 0.38
C ALA A 39 -11.54 -26.38 1.26
N GLY A 40 -10.96 -25.17 1.22
CA GLY A 40 -9.72 -24.79 1.89
C GLY A 40 -9.92 -24.12 3.25
N GLU A 41 -8.81 -23.84 3.92
CA GLU A 41 -8.80 -23.13 5.20
C GLU A 41 -9.02 -21.62 4.99
N LYS A 42 -9.96 -21.01 5.73
CA LYS A 42 -10.34 -19.59 5.59
C LYS A 42 -9.17 -18.60 5.69
N SER A 43 -8.14 -18.95 6.48
CA SER A 43 -6.92 -18.16 6.65
C SER A 43 -6.09 -18.11 5.36
N VAL A 44 -5.97 -19.25 4.67
CA VAL A 44 -5.24 -19.39 3.40
C VAL A 44 -5.93 -18.60 2.30
N ASP A 45 -7.26 -18.61 2.28
CA ASP A 45 -8.07 -17.86 1.32
C ASP A 45 -7.96 -16.35 1.55
N SER A 46 -8.06 -15.90 2.79
CA SER A 46 -7.89 -14.48 3.15
C SER A 46 -6.53 -13.94 2.70
N THR A 47 -5.46 -14.69 2.96
CA THR A 47 -4.11 -14.35 2.48
C THR A 47 -4.03 -14.31 0.95
N PHE A 48 -4.66 -15.27 0.27
CA PHE A 48 -4.66 -15.33 -1.18
C PHE A 48 -5.30 -14.09 -1.82
N TYR A 49 -6.50 -13.72 -1.35
CA TYR A 49 -7.19 -12.54 -1.85
C TYR A 49 -6.45 -11.24 -1.50
N LEU A 50 -5.88 -11.13 -0.30
CA LEU A 50 -5.06 -9.97 0.06
C LEU A 50 -3.81 -9.82 -0.84
N LEU A 51 -3.15 -10.92 -1.23
CA LEU A 51 -2.03 -10.88 -2.18
C LEU A 51 -2.47 -10.47 -3.60
N LEU A 52 -3.68 -10.84 -4.02
CA LEU A 52 -4.26 -10.39 -5.28
C LEU A 52 -4.58 -8.89 -5.26
N ASP A 53 -5.17 -8.40 -4.18
CA ASP A 53 -5.47 -6.98 -4.01
C ASP A 53 -4.18 -6.16 -3.93
N LEU A 54 -3.15 -6.66 -3.25
CA LEU A 54 -1.82 -6.07 -3.26
C LEU A 54 -1.20 -6.04 -4.66
N THR A 55 -1.41 -7.09 -5.47
CA THR A 55 -0.95 -7.08 -6.87
C THR A 55 -1.62 -5.94 -7.64
N THR A 56 -2.92 -5.72 -7.42
CA THR A 56 -3.65 -4.59 -8.02
C THR A 56 -3.12 -3.25 -7.55
N PHE A 57 -2.86 -3.08 -6.25
CA PHE A 57 -2.24 -1.88 -5.69
C PHE A 57 -0.91 -1.55 -6.37
N PHE A 58 0.01 -2.53 -6.47
CA PHE A 58 1.32 -2.31 -7.08
C PHE A 58 1.23 -2.07 -8.59
N ASP A 59 0.28 -2.67 -9.29
CA ASP A 59 0.09 -2.40 -10.72
C ASP A 59 -0.35 -0.95 -10.96
N GLU A 60 -1.30 -0.42 -10.16
CA GLU A 60 -1.70 1.00 -10.23
C GLU A 60 -0.56 1.94 -9.82
N TYR A 61 0.18 1.58 -8.77
CA TYR A 61 1.34 2.34 -8.31
C TYR A 61 2.44 2.44 -9.39
N HIS A 62 2.84 1.31 -9.98
CA HIS A 62 3.88 1.29 -11.01
C HIS A 62 3.42 1.93 -12.34
N ALA A 63 2.13 1.90 -12.64
CA ALA A 63 1.56 2.64 -13.77
C ALA A 63 1.52 4.16 -13.55
N GLY A 64 1.84 4.64 -12.35
CA GLY A 64 1.79 6.06 -11.99
C GLY A 64 0.37 6.58 -11.75
N HIS A 65 -0.62 5.70 -11.61
CA HIS A 65 -2.01 6.07 -11.29
C HIS A 65 -2.15 6.35 -9.79
N ILE A 66 -1.51 7.41 -9.32
CA ILE A 66 -1.34 7.74 -7.89
C ILE A 66 -2.67 7.72 -7.12
N ASP A 67 -3.71 8.35 -7.66
CA ASP A 67 -5.00 8.49 -6.98
C ASP A 67 -5.73 7.12 -6.88
N ARG A 68 -5.65 6.29 -7.93
CA ARG A 68 -6.21 4.92 -7.89
C ARG A 68 -5.45 4.01 -6.93
N ALA A 69 -4.12 4.09 -6.92
CA ALA A 69 -3.29 3.31 -6.00
C ALA A 69 -3.62 3.67 -4.55
N TYR A 70 -3.83 4.96 -4.26
CA TYR A 70 -4.29 5.43 -2.96
C TYR A 70 -5.66 4.83 -2.58
N ASP A 71 -6.64 4.89 -3.48
CA ASP A 71 -8.00 4.34 -3.24
C ASP A 71 -7.99 2.83 -2.96
N VAL A 72 -7.09 2.08 -3.62
CA VAL A 72 -6.91 0.65 -3.35
C VAL A 72 -6.32 0.44 -1.96
N MET A 73 -5.29 1.21 -1.58
CA MET A 73 -4.66 1.10 -0.26
C MET A 73 -5.63 1.45 0.87
N GLU A 74 -6.45 2.48 0.70
CA GLU A 74 -7.47 2.88 1.67
C GLU A 74 -8.49 1.77 1.91
N ARG A 75 -8.93 1.08 0.84
CA ARG A 75 -9.84 -0.07 0.94
C ARG A 75 -9.20 -1.29 1.57
N LEU A 76 -7.92 -1.54 1.28
CA LEU A 76 -7.16 -2.66 1.84
C LEU A 76 -7.02 -2.56 3.37
N LYS A 77 -6.96 -1.35 3.92
CA LYS A 77 -6.74 -1.10 5.35
C LYS A 77 -5.52 -1.86 5.90
N LEU A 78 -4.50 -2.02 5.06
CA LEU A 78 -3.32 -2.80 5.40
C LEU A 78 -2.33 -1.99 6.26
N VAL A 79 -2.25 -0.69 6.02
CA VAL A 79 -1.43 0.28 6.76
C VAL A 79 -2.31 1.42 7.28
N PRO A 80 -1.90 2.14 8.33
CA PRO A 80 -2.70 3.24 8.86
C PRO A 80 -2.60 4.49 7.97
N LEU A 81 -3.74 5.06 7.64
CA LEU A 81 -3.88 6.36 6.95
C LEU A 81 -4.48 7.43 7.88
N SER A 82 -4.35 7.22 9.19
CA SER A 82 -4.66 8.16 10.26
C SER A 82 -3.95 7.74 11.55
N GLN A 83 -3.65 8.69 12.44
CA GLN A 83 -3.04 8.38 13.73
C GLN A 83 -3.91 7.43 14.57
N ASP A 84 -5.22 7.66 14.57
CA ASP A 84 -6.18 6.87 15.37
C ASP A 84 -6.27 5.41 14.93
N SER A 85 -5.87 5.09 13.69
CA SER A 85 -5.87 3.72 13.18
C SER A 85 -4.56 2.96 13.45
N VAL A 86 -3.51 3.60 13.99
CA VAL A 86 -2.19 2.98 14.14
C VAL A 86 -2.25 1.74 15.04
N GLU A 87 -2.83 1.85 16.23
CA GLU A 87 -2.90 0.74 17.18
C GLU A 87 -3.69 -0.45 16.63
N GLU A 88 -4.83 -0.17 15.98
CA GLU A 88 -5.66 -1.18 15.33
C GLU A 88 -4.86 -1.96 14.27
N ARG A 89 -4.08 -1.25 13.45
CA ARG A 89 -3.26 -1.86 12.39
C ARG A 89 -2.06 -2.63 12.97
N VAL A 90 -1.44 -2.17 14.06
CA VAL A 90 -0.40 -2.91 14.77
C VAL A 90 -0.94 -4.22 15.34
N ALA A 91 -2.16 -4.20 15.89
CA ALA A 91 -2.82 -5.42 16.37
C ALA A 91 -3.13 -6.38 15.21
N ALA A 92 -3.67 -5.88 14.09
CA ALA A 92 -3.96 -6.67 12.90
C ALA A 92 -2.70 -7.32 12.29
N PHE A 93 -1.56 -6.61 12.30
CA PHE A 93 -0.28 -7.10 11.79
C PHE A 93 0.15 -8.45 12.40
N ARG A 94 -0.17 -8.67 13.68
CA ARG A 94 0.15 -9.93 14.38
C ARG A 94 -0.55 -11.15 13.75
N ASN A 95 -1.65 -10.94 13.04
CA ASN A 95 -2.42 -11.99 12.39
C ASN A 95 -2.09 -12.17 10.90
N PHE A 96 -1.25 -11.30 10.31
CA PHE A 96 -0.83 -11.47 8.92
C PHE A 96 0.08 -12.69 8.75
N SER A 97 -0.09 -13.38 7.62
CA SER A 97 0.81 -14.48 7.24
C SER A 97 2.18 -13.94 6.85
N ASP A 98 3.18 -14.82 6.84
CA ASP A 98 4.54 -14.45 6.48
C ASP A 98 4.64 -13.92 5.04
N GLU A 99 3.81 -14.43 4.12
CA GLU A 99 3.71 -13.92 2.75
C GLU A 99 3.30 -12.44 2.70
N VAL A 100 2.34 -12.03 3.53
CA VAL A 100 1.90 -10.63 3.58
C VAL A 100 2.96 -9.77 4.26
N ARG A 101 3.52 -10.23 5.38
CA ARG A 101 4.58 -9.52 6.11
C ARG A 101 5.82 -9.28 5.23
N HIS A 102 6.19 -10.26 4.41
CA HIS A 102 7.32 -10.15 3.49
C HIS A 102 7.20 -8.96 2.52
N ASN A 103 5.97 -8.59 2.15
CA ASN A 103 5.71 -7.48 1.23
C ASN A 103 5.53 -6.12 1.93
N LEU A 104 5.51 -6.09 3.26
CA LEU A 104 5.09 -4.90 4.01
C LEU A 104 6.06 -3.71 3.86
N SER A 105 7.37 -3.97 3.76
CA SER A 105 8.35 -2.89 3.56
C SER A 105 8.10 -2.11 2.27
N GLU A 106 7.88 -2.82 1.17
CA GLU A 106 7.57 -2.20 -0.13
C GLU A 106 6.20 -1.54 -0.13
N VAL A 107 5.21 -2.11 0.57
CA VAL A 107 3.88 -1.49 0.73
C VAL A 107 3.99 -0.14 1.43
N LEU A 108 4.75 -0.06 2.52
CA LEU A 108 4.94 1.20 3.26
C LEU A 108 5.65 2.23 2.38
N LEU A 109 6.70 1.84 1.67
CA LEU A 109 7.43 2.74 0.77
C LEU A 109 6.55 3.24 -0.38
N ALA A 110 5.79 2.35 -1.04
CA ALA A 110 4.88 2.73 -2.11
C ALA A 110 3.80 3.69 -1.60
N THR A 111 3.20 3.41 -0.45
CA THR A 111 2.20 4.28 0.18
C THR A 111 2.79 5.64 0.52
N MET A 112 3.98 5.68 1.11
CA MET A 112 4.68 6.93 1.43
C MET A 112 5.02 7.75 0.17
N ASN A 113 5.46 7.09 -0.91
CA ASN A 113 5.72 7.74 -2.20
C ASN A 113 4.44 8.33 -2.82
N ILE A 114 3.30 7.65 -2.69
CA ILE A 114 1.99 8.15 -3.12
C ILE A 114 1.65 9.44 -2.37
N LEU A 115 1.73 9.42 -1.03
CA LEU A 115 1.47 10.60 -0.20
C LEU A 115 2.40 11.76 -0.55
N PHE A 116 3.69 11.48 -0.72
CA PHE A 116 4.69 12.49 -1.08
C PHE A 116 4.43 13.07 -2.47
N THR A 117 3.99 12.24 -3.43
CA THR A 117 3.64 12.71 -4.78
C THR A 117 2.40 13.60 -4.76
N GLN A 118 1.37 13.24 -3.99
CA GLN A 118 0.20 14.09 -3.79
C GLN A 118 0.56 15.42 -3.13
N TYR A 119 1.44 15.40 -2.12
CA TYR A 119 1.95 16.60 -1.47
C TYR A 119 2.70 17.52 -2.46
N LYS A 120 3.58 16.97 -3.29
CA LYS A 120 4.27 17.75 -4.33
C LYS A 120 3.30 18.34 -5.35
N ARG A 121 2.27 17.60 -5.78
CA ARG A 121 1.20 18.10 -6.67
C ARG A 121 0.45 19.26 -6.02
N LEU A 122 0.15 19.17 -4.73
CA LEU A 122 -0.53 20.21 -3.96
C LEU A 122 0.32 21.50 -3.87
N LYS A 123 1.60 21.38 -3.49
CA LYS A 123 2.53 22.53 -3.43
C LYS A 123 2.82 23.15 -4.80
N GLY A 124 2.86 22.35 -5.86
CA GLY A 124 3.00 22.86 -7.23
C GLY A 124 1.76 23.61 -7.72
N ALA A 125 0.56 23.18 -7.32
CA ALA A 125 -0.69 23.79 -7.73
C ALA A 125 -0.98 25.16 -7.05
N SER A 126 -0.47 25.39 -5.84
CA SER A 126 -0.67 26.66 -5.12
C SER A 126 0.08 27.83 -5.74
N ALA A 127 1.15 27.59 -6.51
CA ALA A 127 1.99 28.62 -7.11
C ALA A 127 1.39 29.30 -8.36
N GLY A 128 0.31 28.76 -8.96
CA GLY A 128 -0.12 29.16 -10.31
C GLY A 128 -1.61 29.51 -10.52
N THR A 129 -2.48 29.37 -9.51
CA THR A 129 -3.94 29.54 -9.73
C THR A 129 -4.55 30.61 -8.79
N PRO A 130 -4.75 31.85 -9.27
CA PRO A 130 -5.47 32.87 -8.50
C PRO A 130 -6.94 32.47 -8.32
N GLY A 131 -7.46 32.52 -7.09
CA GLY A 131 -8.88 32.34 -6.77
C GLY A 131 -9.29 30.98 -6.16
N ARG A 132 -8.35 30.07 -5.90
CA ARG A 132 -8.65 28.77 -5.26
C ARG A 132 -8.76 28.92 -3.73
N PRO A 133 -9.74 28.28 -3.05
CA PRO A 133 -9.92 28.42 -1.61
C PRO A 133 -8.71 27.86 -0.84
N GLN A 134 -7.91 28.77 -0.29
CA GLN A 134 -6.64 28.48 0.38
C GLN A 134 -6.79 27.53 1.57
N ARG A 135 -7.89 27.63 2.33
CA ARG A 135 -8.19 26.74 3.47
C ARG A 135 -8.23 25.27 3.09
N SER A 136 -8.85 24.93 1.96
CA SER A 136 -8.96 23.52 1.52
C SER A 136 -7.59 22.92 1.18
N MET A 137 -6.64 23.74 0.72
CA MET A 137 -5.27 23.27 0.44
C MET A 137 -4.48 23.08 1.72
N GLU A 138 -4.63 23.98 2.69
CA GLU A 138 -4.00 23.87 4.01
C GLU A 138 -4.50 22.62 4.76
N ASP A 139 -5.80 22.33 4.71
CA ASP A 139 -6.37 21.13 5.32
C ASP A 139 -5.83 19.84 4.67
N GLN A 140 -5.73 19.80 3.34
CA GLN A 140 -5.16 18.67 2.61
C GLN A 140 -3.67 18.48 2.90
N ASP A 141 -2.91 19.57 3.05
CA ASP A 141 -1.51 19.55 3.42
C ASP A 141 -1.30 18.91 4.80
N LEU A 142 -2.08 19.36 5.79
CA LEU A 142 -2.06 18.82 7.14
C LEU A 142 -2.46 17.34 7.16
N GLN A 143 -3.45 16.95 6.36
CA GLN A 143 -3.90 15.57 6.24
C GLN A 143 -2.78 14.65 5.71
N LEU A 144 -2.16 15.01 4.58
CA LEU A 144 -1.08 14.20 3.98
C LEU A 144 0.11 14.04 4.93
N ARG A 145 0.48 15.11 5.64
CA ARG A 145 1.54 15.05 6.68
C ARG A 145 1.13 14.18 7.86
N SER A 146 -0.14 14.22 8.28
CA SER A 146 -0.65 13.37 9.36
C SER A 146 -0.61 11.88 8.98
N GLN A 147 -0.93 11.56 7.73
CA GLN A 147 -0.86 10.22 7.17
C GLN A 147 0.58 9.70 7.10
N ALA A 148 1.52 10.52 6.61
CA ALA A 148 2.95 10.22 6.60
C ALA A 148 3.46 9.87 8.02
N ARG A 149 3.10 10.68 9.02
CA ARG A 149 3.44 10.39 10.42
C ARG A 149 2.83 9.07 10.89
N ALA A 150 1.61 8.73 10.48
CA ALA A 150 0.95 7.49 10.92
C ALA A 150 1.70 6.26 10.41
N LEU A 151 2.19 6.30 9.17
CA LEU A 151 3.03 5.25 8.59
C LEU A 151 4.35 5.07 9.34
N ILE A 152 5.01 6.16 9.73
CA ILE A 152 6.26 6.11 10.50
C ILE A 152 6.03 5.53 11.90
N THR A 153 5.01 6.02 12.61
CA THR A 153 4.65 5.50 13.94
C THR A 153 4.38 4.00 13.86
N PHE A 154 3.59 3.58 12.88
CA PHE A 154 3.29 2.17 12.64
C PHE A 154 4.54 1.33 12.36
N ALA A 155 5.41 1.79 11.45
CA ALA A 155 6.65 1.09 11.12
C ALA A 155 7.59 0.95 12.33
N GLY A 156 7.58 1.92 13.25
CA GLY A 156 8.34 1.87 14.50
C GLY A 156 7.74 0.96 15.58
N MET A 157 6.43 0.71 15.54
CA MET A 157 5.73 -0.08 16.57
C MET A 157 5.65 -1.57 16.24
N ILE A 158 5.67 -1.98 14.97
CA ILE A 158 5.55 -3.38 14.62
C ILE A 158 6.85 -4.16 14.91
N PRO A 159 6.78 -5.38 15.48
CA PRO A 159 7.96 -6.20 15.77
C PRO A 159 8.47 -6.90 14.51
N PHE A 160 8.75 -6.13 13.46
CA PHE A 160 9.14 -6.60 12.15
C PHE A 160 10.39 -5.86 11.70
N ARG A 161 11.47 -6.60 11.42
CA ARG A 161 12.65 -6.02 10.80
C ARG A 161 12.33 -5.74 9.34
N MET A 162 12.01 -4.48 9.08
CA MET A 162 11.87 -3.99 7.71
C MET A 162 13.15 -4.26 6.92
N ALA A 163 13.00 -4.50 5.62
CA ALA A 163 14.14 -4.71 4.74
C ALA A 163 14.98 -3.43 4.61
N GLY A 164 16.31 -3.60 4.70
CA GLY A 164 17.28 -2.56 4.36
C GLY A 164 17.09 -1.22 5.09
N ASP A 165 16.95 -0.16 4.30
CA ASP A 165 16.87 1.25 4.72
C ASP A 165 15.43 1.80 4.75
N THR A 166 14.42 0.92 4.70
CA THR A 166 12.99 1.31 4.62
C THR A 166 12.61 2.41 5.60
N ASN A 167 12.92 2.25 6.89
CA ASN A 167 12.58 3.24 7.92
C ASN A 167 13.27 4.58 7.68
N ALA A 168 14.53 4.57 7.24
CA ALA A 168 15.27 5.79 6.92
C ALA A 168 14.64 6.53 5.72
N ARG A 169 14.23 5.80 4.68
CA ARG A 169 13.55 6.36 3.51
C ARG A 169 12.17 6.93 3.85
N LEU A 170 11.41 6.26 4.72
CA LEU A 170 10.13 6.78 5.23
C LEU A 170 10.33 8.11 5.96
N VAL A 171 11.28 8.16 6.89
CA VAL A 171 11.61 9.38 7.64
C VAL A 171 12.10 10.49 6.69
N GLN A 172 12.96 10.17 5.74
CA GLN A 172 13.47 11.15 4.78
C GLN A 172 12.34 11.82 3.98
N MET A 173 11.36 11.04 3.51
CA MET A 173 10.21 11.59 2.79
C MET A 173 9.32 12.45 3.70
N GLU A 174 9.10 12.07 4.95
CA GLU A 174 8.29 12.86 5.89
C GLU A 174 8.95 14.19 6.23
N VAL A 175 10.27 14.21 6.42
CA VAL A 175 11.02 15.44 6.66
C VAL A 175 10.89 16.42 5.49
N LEU A 176 10.84 15.92 4.25
CA LEU A 176 10.62 16.75 3.06
C LEU A 176 9.18 17.29 2.95
N MET A 177 8.26 16.78 3.76
CA MET A 177 6.87 17.25 3.86
C MET A 177 6.67 18.25 5.01
N ASN A 178 7.71 18.54 5.80
CA ASN A 178 7.63 19.44 6.95
C ASN A 178 7.98 20.89 6.64
#